data_AF-A0A3N5GFK6-F1
#
_entry.id   AF-A0A3N5GFK6-F1
#
_cell.length_a   1.000
_cell.length_b   1.000
_cell.length_c   1.000
_cell.angle_alpha   90.00
_cell.angle_beta   90.00
_cell.angle_gamma   90.00
#
_symmetry.space_group_name_H-M   'P 1'
#
loop_
_entity.id
_entity.type
_entity.pdbx_description
1 polymer ?
#
loop_
_entity_poly.entity_id
_entity_poly.type
_entity_poly.pdbx_seq_one_letter_code
_entity_poly.pdbx_strand_id
1 'polypeptide(L)'
;MKLTIIGVALTLLVTAGSASTTARQATACTPSGGLSFICGIQNPEDLVLVPNTEWLIASGMAPGSGLHLVDTRAKTVRNLYADAQSSRPDRTKFPNCPGPLDPKQAVLHGLSLRAAQDGRYTIYATNHGGRESI
;
A
#
# COMPACT_ATOMS: atom_id res chain seq x y z
N MET A 1 -31.84 -65.60 11.65
CA MET A 1 -31.94 -64.12 11.63
C MET A 1 -30.54 -63.55 11.77
N LYS A 2 -30.09 -62.74 10.81
CA LYS A 2 -28.72 -62.19 10.73
C LYS A 2 -28.59 -61.01 11.70
N LEU A 3 -27.56 -61.00 12.56
CA LEU A 3 -27.22 -59.88 13.43
C LEU A 3 -26.44 -58.83 12.62
N THR A 4 -26.94 -57.60 12.60
CA THR A 4 -26.33 -56.45 11.93
C THR A 4 -25.32 -55.76 12.86
N ILE A 5 -24.09 -55.58 12.38
CA ILE A 5 -23.00 -54.87 13.08
C ILE A 5 -23.22 -53.36 12.93
N ILE A 6 -23.25 -52.62 14.05
CA ILE A 6 -23.24 -51.15 14.06
C ILE A 6 -21.80 -50.70 14.35
N GLY A 7 -21.11 -50.22 13.33
CA GLY A 7 -19.82 -49.55 13.46
C GLY A 7 -20.01 -48.08 13.82
N VAL A 8 -19.47 -47.63 14.95
CA VAL A 8 -19.43 -46.21 15.34
C VAL A 8 -18.22 -45.57 14.67
N ALA A 9 -18.45 -44.65 13.74
CA ALA A 9 -17.40 -43.83 13.13
C ALA A 9 -17.14 -42.59 14.00
N LEU A 10 -15.94 -42.48 14.56
CA LEU A 10 -15.48 -41.33 15.33
C LEU A 10 -14.82 -40.31 14.38
N THR A 11 -15.54 -39.25 14.02
CA THR A 11 -15.01 -38.13 13.21
C THR A 11 -14.15 -37.20 14.06
N LEU A 12 -12.86 -37.13 13.73
CA LEU A 12 -11.88 -36.22 14.35
C LEU A 12 -11.96 -34.85 13.65
N LEU A 13 -12.48 -33.81 14.33
CA LEU A 13 -12.44 -32.44 13.84
C LEU A 13 -11.04 -31.86 14.03
N VAL A 14 -10.30 -31.65 12.94
CA VAL A 14 -9.02 -30.92 12.94
C VAL A 14 -9.33 -29.43 12.78
N THR A 15 -9.17 -28.66 13.85
CA THR A 15 -9.24 -27.19 13.81
C THR A 15 -7.94 -26.63 13.24
N ALA A 16 -7.97 -26.14 12.00
CA ALA A 16 -6.86 -25.41 11.39
C ALA A 16 -6.75 -24.01 12.03
N GLY A 17 -5.75 -23.82 12.89
CA GLY A 17 -5.41 -22.50 13.42
C GLY A 17 -4.76 -21.64 12.34
N SER A 18 -5.34 -20.48 12.04
CA SER A 18 -4.74 -19.48 11.16
C SER A 18 -3.50 -18.88 11.83
N ALA A 19 -2.31 -19.29 11.37
CA ALA A 19 -1.06 -18.64 11.75
C ALA A 19 -1.05 -17.22 11.14
N SER A 20 -1.26 -16.21 11.98
CA SER A 20 -1.02 -14.82 11.59
C SER A 20 0.49 -14.62 11.46
N THR A 21 0.98 -14.46 10.23
CA THR A 21 2.37 -14.11 9.96
C THR A 21 2.60 -12.65 10.36
N THR A 22 2.99 -12.42 11.60
CA THR A 22 3.47 -11.10 12.03
C THR A 22 4.76 -10.81 11.27
N ALA A 23 4.71 -9.88 10.31
CA ALA A 23 5.90 -9.43 9.59
C ALA A 23 6.95 -8.97 10.62
N ARG A 24 8.15 -9.56 10.55
CA ARG A 24 9.27 -9.23 11.43
C ARG A 24 9.60 -7.75 11.24
N GLN A 25 9.22 -6.91 12.20
CA GLN A 25 9.62 -5.50 12.21
C GLN A 25 11.15 -5.44 12.14
N ALA A 26 11.68 -4.74 11.15
CA ALA A 26 13.10 -4.44 11.08
C ALA A 26 13.52 -3.70 12.35
N THR A 27 14.75 -3.93 12.83
CA THR A 27 15.33 -3.25 14.01
C THR A 27 15.18 -1.72 13.97
N ALA A 28 15.09 -1.15 12.76
CA ALA A 28 14.88 0.27 12.51
C ALA A 28 13.52 0.83 12.98
N CYS A 29 12.53 -0.01 13.33
CA CYS A 29 11.21 0.47 13.74
C CYS A 29 10.92 0.38 15.25
N THR A 30 11.89 -0.05 16.05
CA THR A 30 11.71 -0.07 17.51
C THR A 30 11.59 1.38 18.02
N PRO A 31 10.56 1.72 18.80
CA PRO A 31 10.44 3.02 19.43
C PRO A 31 11.71 3.39 20.22
N SER A 32 12.13 4.65 20.13
CA SER A 32 13.35 5.15 20.80
C SER A 32 13.25 6.65 21.05
N GLY A 33 13.85 7.12 22.14
CA GLY A 33 13.87 8.56 22.47
C GLY A 33 12.48 9.18 22.66
N GLY A 34 11.48 8.39 23.08
CA GLY A 34 10.08 8.85 23.17
C GLY A 34 9.35 8.97 21.84
N LEU A 35 9.95 8.52 20.73
CA LEU A 35 9.36 8.52 19.40
C LEU A 35 8.90 7.12 19.00
N SER A 36 7.82 7.06 18.21
CA SER A 36 7.40 5.86 17.48
C SER A 36 7.66 6.07 16.00
N PHE A 37 8.12 5.02 15.32
CA PHE A 37 8.49 5.09 13.91
C PHE A 37 7.48 4.36 13.04
N ILE A 38 7.42 4.77 11.78
CA ILE A 38 6.65 4.11 10.73
C ILE A 38 7.66 3.61 9.70
N CYS A 39 7.59 2.32 9.38
CA CYS A 39 8.50 1.68 8.42
C CYS A 39 7.71 1.00 7.29
N GLY A 40 8.44 0.55 6.28
CA GLY A 40 7.88 -0.13 5.11
C GLY A 40 7.87 0.73 3.84
N ILE A 41 8.34 1.97 3.91
CA ILE A 41 8.55 2.84 2.74
C ILE A 41 10.03 2.80 2.38
N GLN A 42 10.33 2.45 1.13
CA GLN A 42 11.70 2.45 0.63
C GLN A 42 12.04 3.83 0.06
N ASN A 43 13.11 4.44 0.58
CA ASN A 43 13.58 5.77 0.22
C ASN A 43 12.45 6.83 0.23
N PRO A 44 11.75 7.03 1.37
CA PRO A 44 10.74 8.06 1.47
C PRO A 44 11.38 9.43 1.22
N GLU A 45 10.80 10.24 0.35
CA GLU A 45 11.37 11.55 0.01
C GLU A 45 10.44 12.72 0.37
N ASP A 46 9.16 12.65 0.02
CA ASP A 46 8.18 13.71 0.33
C ASP A 46 6.88 13.14 0.90
N LEU A 47 6.12 13.98 1.59
CA LEU A 47 4.83 13.64 2.20
C LEU A 47 3.83 14.79 2.17
N VAL A 48 2.56 14.44 2.00
CA VAL A 48 1.44 15.38 2.06
C VAL A 48 0.37 14.87 3.03
N LEU A 49 -0.24 15.79 3.78
CA LEU A 49 -1.38 15.50 4.64
C LEU A 49 -2.68 15.54 3.83
N VAL A 50 -3.51 14.52 3.97
CA VAL A 50 -4.89 14.55 3.46
C VAL A 50 -5.74 15.37 4.44
N PRO A 51 -6.27 16.54 4.03
CA PRO A 51 -6.91 17.48 4.96
C PRO A 51 -8.06 16.85 5.74
N ASN A 52 -8.15 17.19 7.02
CA ASN A 52 -9.19 16.72 7.96
C ASN A 52 -9.20 15.19 8.18
N THR A 53 -8.06 14.51 8.00
CA THR A 53 -7.93 13.07 8.24
C THR A 53 -6.63 12.73 8.96
N GLU A 54 -6.49 11.46 9.38
CA GLU A 54 -5.25 10.91 9.95
C GLU A 54 -4.27 10.38 8.89
N TRP A 55 -4.58 10.55 7.61
CA TRP A 55 -3.84 9.95 6.50
C TRP A 55 -2.78 10.90 5.95
N LEU A 56 -1.55 10.40 5.85
CA LEU A 56 -0.53 10.99 4.99
C LEU A 56 -0.39 10.17 3.72
N ILE A 57 0.02 10.82 2.63
CA ILE A 57 0.54 10.15 1.45
C ILE A 57 2.02 10.46 1.35
N ALA A 58 2.85 9.44 1.16
CA ALA A 58 4.30 9.58 1.04
C ALA A 58 4.80 9.00 -0.29
N SER A 59 5.80 9.62 -0.88
CA SER A 59 6.47 9.13 -2.07
C SER A 59 7.60 8.15 -1.71
N GLY A 60 7.99 7.33 -2.67
CA GLY A 60 9.13 6.45 -2.59
C GLY A 60 10.08 6.67 -3.76
N MET A 61 11.23 7.27 -3.49
CA MET A 61 12.23 7.63 -4.49
C MET A 61 13.20 6.47 -4.76
N ALA A 62 12.66 5.27 -4.92
CA ALA A 62 13.39 4.08 -5.34
C ALA A 62 12.53 3.26 -6.31
N PRO A 63 13.13 2.55 -7.28
CA PRO A 63 12.36 1.76 -8.25
C PRO A 63 11.43 0.77 -7.54
N GLY A 64 10.13 0.82 -7.85
CA GLY A 64 9.16 -0.09 -7.26
C GLY A 64 8.61 0.35 -5.90
N SER A 65 9.12 1.43 -5.30
CA SER A 65 8.62 1.90 -4.02
C SER A 65 7.23 2.52 -4.19
N GLY A 66 7.04 3.40 -5.18
CA GLY A 66 5.73 3.92 -5.54
C GLY A 66 5.17 4.95 -4.55
N LEU A 67 3.85 4.94 -4.37
CA LEU A 67 3.10 5.90 -3.55
C LEU A 67 2.49 5.17 -2.35
N HIS A 68 2.59 5.71 -1.15
CA HIS A 68 2.22 5.02 0.08
C HIS A 68 1.15 5.79 0.86
N LEU A 69 0.13 5.11 1.32
CA LEU A 69 -0.80 5.62 2.32
C LEU A 69 -0.27 5.28 3.72
N VAL A 70 -0.18 6.29 4.57
CA VAL A 70 0.31 6.15 5.94
C VAL A 70 -0.81 6.46 6.91
N ASP A 71 -1.14 5.48 7.75
CA ASP A 71 -2.01 5.67 8.90
C ASP A 71 -1.20 6.24 10.06
N THR A 72 -1.38 7.53 10.36
CA THR A 72 -0.62 8.16 11.45
C THR A 72 -1.07 7.74 12.83
N ARG A 73 -2.25 7.13 12.98
CA ARG A 73 -2.78 6.64 14.25
C ARG A 73 -2.37 5.19 14.49
N ALA A 74 -2.64 4.31 13.52
CA ALA A 74 -2.28 2.90 13.59
C ALA A 74 -0.79 2.64 13.34
N LYS A 75 -0.05 3.63 12.83
CA LYS A 75 1.38 3.54 12.47
C LYS A 75 1.65 2.46 11.42
N THR A 76 0.75 2.33 10.45
CA THR A 76 0.84 1.35 9.36
C THR A 76 1.01 2.02 8.01
N VAL A 77 1.51 1.26 7.02
CA VAL A 77 1.75 1.72 5.66
C VAL A 77 1.10 0.74 4.68
N ARG A 78 0.50 1.28 3.62
CA ARG A 78 0.03 0.52 2.47
C ARG A 78 0.51 1.16 1.17
N ASN A 79 1.12 0.37 0.29
CA ASN A 79 1.47 0.84 -1.06
C ASN A 79 0.19 1.00 -1.89
N LEU A 80 -0.07 2.22 -2.37
CA LEU A 80 -1.18 2.60 -3.24
C LEU A 80 -0.89 2.42 -4.73
N TYR A 81 0.39 2.33 -5.10
CA TYR A 81 0.84 2.20 -6.49
C TYR A 81 1.72 0.96 -6.65
N ALA A 82 1.19 -0.21 -6.24
CA ALA A 82 1.88 -1.49 -6.31
C ALA A 82 1.57 -2.29 -7.59
N ASP A 83 0.41 -2.05 -8.23
CA ASP A 83 -0.02 -2.77 -9.43
C ASP A 83 -0.48 -1.80 -10.54
N ALA A 84 -0.11 -2.13 -11.79
CA ALA A 84 -0.46 -1.29 -12.94
C ALA A 84 -1.92 -1.51 -13.37
N GLN A 85 -2.45 -2.69 -13.02
CA GLN A 85 -3.73 -3.22 -13.48
C GLN A 85 -4.93 -2.45 -12.92
N SER A 86 -4.75 -1.70 -11.84
CA SER A 86 -5.79 -0.85 -11.24
C SER A 86 -5.88 0.55 -11.88
N SER A 87 -4.96 0.92 -12.77
CA SER A 87 -4.93 2.25 -13.39
C SER A 87 -5.97 2.41 -14.50
N ARG A 88 -6.71 3.52 -14.48
CA ARG A 88 -7.66 3.93 -15.53
C ARG A 88 -7.21 5.28 -16.12
N PRO A 89 -6.46 5.28 -17.23
CA PRO A 89 -5.93 6.52 -17.80
C PRO A 89 -7.04 7.47 -18.25
N ASP A 90 -6.97 8.72 -17.81
CA ASP A 90 -7.85 9.79 -18.28
C ASP A 90 -7.26 10.41 -19.57
N ARG A 91 -7.59 9.79 -20.71
CA ARG A 91 -7.12 10.25 -22.04
C ARG A 91 -7.79 11.55 -22.49
N THR A 92 -8.90 11.94 -21.88
CA THR A 92 -9.54 13.23 -22.18
C THR A 92 -8.75 14.37 -21.55
N LYS A 93 -8.33 14.21 -20.30
CA LYS A 93 -7.51 15.20 -19.59
C LYS A 93 -6.05 15.18 -20.02
N PHE A 94 -5.51 14.00 -20.32
CA PHE A 94 -4.11 13.80 -20.69
C PHE A 94 -3.97 13.07 -22.05
N PRO A 95 -4.35 13.70 -23.16
CA PRO A 95 -4.38 13.04 -24.47
C PRO A 95 -3.01 12.59 -24.97
N ASN A 96 -1.94 13.25 -24.52
CA ASN A 96 -0.56 12.94 -24.90
C ASN A 96 0.14 12.01 -23.89
N CYS A 97 -0.55 11.52 -22.86
CA CYS A 97 0.06 10.58 -21.92
C CYS A 97 0.25 9.22 -22.61
N PRO A 98 1.48 8.69 -22.71
CA PRO A 98 1.75 7.44 -23.42
C PRO A 98 1.11 6.22 -22.75
N GLY A 99 0.71 6.35 -21.49
CA GLY A 99 0.08 5.30 -20.70
C GLY A 99 0.48 5.37 -19.22
N PRO A 100 0.00 4.45 -18.39
CA PRO A 100 0.44 4.34 -17.00
C PRO A 100 1.95 4.06 -16.91
N LEU A 101 2.56 4.31 -15.76
CA LEU A 101 3.92 3.87 -15.46
C LEU A 101 3.92 2.37 -15.15
N ASP A 102 5.04 1.69 -15.34
CA ASP A 102 5.27 0.39 -14.70
C ASP A 102 5.56 0.65 -13.21
N PRO A 103 4.71 0.16 -12.28
CA PRO A 103 4.93 0.35 -10.85
C PRO A 103 6.29 -0.15 -10.38
N LYS A 104 6.85 -1.19 -11.00
CA LYS A 104 8.16 -1.74 -10.63
C LYS A 104 9.33 -0.82 -11.01
N GLN A 105 9.09 0.09 -11.95
CA GLN A 105 10.09 1.05 -12.41
C GLN A 105 9.84 2.46 -11.88
N ALA A 106 8.63 2.78 -11.44
CA ALA A 106 8.29 4.10 -10.93
C ALA A 106 9.21 4.51 -9.77
N VAL A 107 9.70 5.75 -9.83
CA VAL A 107 10.55 6.40 -8.83
C VAL A 107 9.90 7.74 -8.54
N LEU A 108 9.09 7.79 -7.48
CA LEU A 108 8.28 8.97 -7.16
C LEU A 108 9.03 9.88 -6.18
N HIS A 109 9.03 11.17 -6.49
CA HIS A 109 9.76 12.20 -5.77
C HIS A 109 8.74 13.18 -5.15
N GLY A 110 8.88 14.49 -5.40
CA GLY A 110 7.99 15.51 -4.85
C GLY A 110 6.51 15.29 -5.16
N LEU A 111 5.66 15.61 -4.18
CA LEU A 111 4.22 15.44 -4.19
C LEU A 111 3.48 16.78 -4.13
N SER A 112 2.33 16.85 -4.77
CA SER A 112 1.38 17.95 -4.61
C SER A 112 -0.04 17.43 -4.53
N LEU A 113 -0.79 17.86 -3.52
CA LEU A 113 -2.18 17.49 -3.32
C LEU A 113 -3.10 18.67 -3.71
N ARG A 114 -4.01 18.44 -4.65
CA ARG A 114 -4.98 19.45 -5.10
C ARG A 114 -6.40 19.01 -4.76
N ALA A 115 -7.16 19.89 -4.12
CA ALA A 115 -8.59 19.66 -3.89
C ALA A 115 -9.36 19.52 -5.21
N ALA A 116 -10.31 18.59 -5.23
CA ALA A 116 -11.26 18.36 -6.31
C ALA A 116 -12.70 18.45 -5.75
N GLN A 117 -13.69 18.09 -6.57
CA GLN A 117 -15.10 18.10 -6.14
C GLN A 117 -15.39 16.98 -5.13
N ASP A 118 -16.45 17.18 -4.35
CA ASP A 118 -17.02 16.18 -3.43
C ASP A 118 -16.02 15.62 -2.40
N GLY A 119 -15.16 16.49 -1.86
CA GLY A 119 -14.17 16.11 -0.85
C GLY A 119 -13.05 15.20 -1.38
N ARG A 120 -12.94 15.04 -2.71
CA ARG A 120 -11.86 14.28 -3.34
C ARG A 120 -10.62 15.14 -3.50
N TYR A 121 -9.48 14.47 -3.63
CA TYR A 121 -8.20 15.10 -3.94
C TYR A 121 -7.56 14.42 -5.15
N THR A 122 -6.85 15.21 -5.95
CA THR A 122 -5.92 14.69 -6.96
C THR A 122 -4.51 14.85 -6.40
N ILE A 123 -3.76 13.76 -6.39
CA ILE A 123 -2.32 13.79 -6.11
C ILE A 123 -1.54 13.81 -7.42
N TYR A 124 -0.55 14.68 -7.45
CA TYR A 124 0.47 14.76 -8.49
C TYR A 124 1.79 14.32 -7.89
N ALA A 125 2.58 13.53 -8.63
CA ALA A 125 3.86 13.03 -8.18
C ALA A 125 4.88 13.13 -9.30
N THR A 126 6.02 13.75 -9.03
CA THR A 126 7.13 13.74 -9.98
C THR A 126 7.69 12.33 -10.08
N ASN A 127 7.90 11.83 -11.30
CA ASN A 127 8.46 10.51 -11.56
C ASN A 127 9.74 10.59 -12.38
N HIS A 128 10.78 9.90 -11.90
CA HIS A 128 12.07 9.73 -12.56
C HIS A 128 12.30 8.29 -13.06
N GLY A 129 11.32 7.41 -12.89
CA GLY A 129 11.43 5.98 -13.13
C GLY A 129 10.82 5.54 -14.46
N GLY A 130 11.60 4.93 -15.34
CA GLY A 130 11.16 4.48 -16.67
C GLY A 130 10.95 5.61 -17.70
N ARG A 131 10.35 6.73 -17.29
CA ARG A 131 10.27 7.99 -18.04
C ARG A 131 10.13 9.19 -17.09
N GLU A 132 10.59 10.35 -17.52
CA GLU A 132 10.27 11.60 -16.81
C GLU A 132 8.80 11.97 -17.02
N SER A 133 8.06 12.16 -15.92
CA SER A 133 6.65 12.57 -15.97
C SER A 133 6.15 13.13 -14.64
N ILE A 134 4.96 13.73 -14.67
CA ILE A 134 4.11 14.03 -13.51
C ILE A 134 2.75 13.37 -13.73
#